data_AF-A0A7V2WQT1-F1
#
_entry.id   AF-A0A7V2WQT1-F1
#
_cell.length_a   1.000
_cell.length_b   1.000
_cell.length_c   1.000
_cell.angle_alpha   90.00
_cell.angle_beta   90.00
_cell.angle_gamma   90.00
#
_symmetry.space_group_name_H-M   'P 1'
#
loop_
_entity.id
_entity.type
_entity.pdbx_description
1 polymer ?
#
loop_
_entity_poly.entity_id
_entity_poly.type
_entity_poly.pdbx_seq_one_letter_code
_entity_poly.pdbx_strand_id
1 'polypeptide(L)'
;MNLETFNSLPKEQLFTELEKCCGSKKWIQAMIKARPFKDIESIHCISDRIWSSVANEDILEAFEHHPQIGNIESLKQKFASTSHWASSEQKATEKASDEVLFALKKGNEDYLQRFGFIFIVCATGKTAQEML
;
A
#
# COMPACT_ATOMS: atom_id res chain seq x y z
N MET A 1 -6.21 15.10 5.96
CA MET A 1 -5.57 15.68 7.17
C MET A 1 -4.66 16.83 6.73
N ASN A 2 -4.57 17.93 7.48
CA ASN A 2 -3.61 19.01 7.20
C ASN A 2 -2.32 18.84 8.02
N LEU A 3 -1.28 19.61 7.70
CA LEU A 3 0.06 19.51 8.32
C LEU A 3 0.06 19.78 9.82
N GLU A 4 -0.68 20.78 10.27
CA GLU A 4 -0.78 21.13 11.69
C GLU A 4 -1.38 19.99 12.52
N THR A 5 -2.46 19.39 12.02
CA THR A 5 -3.09 18.21 12.63
C THR A 5 -2.11 17.03 12.65
N PHE A 6 -1.42 16.78 11.53
CA PHE A 6 -0.42 15.71 11.45
C PHE A 6 0.69 15.87 12.50
N ASN A 7 1.20 17.10 12.66
CA ASN A 7 2.26 17.41 13.61
C ASN A 7 1.83 17.29 15.08
N SER A 8 0.55 17.52 15.37
CA SER A 8 0.02 17.57 16.75
C SER A 8 -0.70 16.31 17.21
N LEU A 9 -1.07 15.40 16.29
CA LEU A 9 -1.79 14.17 16.63
C LEU A 9 -1.05 13.31 17.68
N PRO A 10 -1.76 12.70 18.63
CA PRO A 10 -1.19 11.68 19.52
C PRO A 10 -0.52 10.56 18.71
N LYS A 11 0.58 10.01 19.23
CA LYS A 11 1.39 9.02 18.51
C LYS A 11 0.56 7.81 18.06
N GLU A 12 -0.33 7.31 18.91
CA GLU A 12 -1.18 6.15 18.59
C GLU A 12 -2.18 6.46 17.48
N GLN A 13 -2.80 7.64 17.51
CA GLN A 13 -3.73 8.05 16.45
C GLN A 13 -2.99 8.26 15.12
N LEU A 14 -1.82 8.90 15.16
CA LEU A 14 -1.02 9.07 13.95
C LEU A 14 -0.51 7.73 13.41
N PHE A 15 -0.20 6.77 14.28
CA PHE A 15 0.17 5.41 13.87
C PHE A 15 -0.94 4.80 13.03
N THR A 16 -2.18 4.80 13.52
CA THR A 16 -3.33 4.26 12.79
C THR A 16 -3.59 4.99 11.47
N GLU A 17 -3.38 6.31 11.41
CA GLU A 17 -3.54 7.06 10.16
C GLU A 17 -2.44 6.75 9.13
N LEU A 18 -1.19 6.56 9.57
CA LEU A 18 -0.08 6.18 8.71
C LEU A 18 -0.14 4.72 8.26
N GLU A 19 -0.65 3.83 9.10
CA GLU A 19 -0.81 2.40 8.78
C GLU A 19 -1.75 2.16 7.60
N LYS A 20 -2.73 3.06 7.38
CA LYS A 20 -3.57 3.04 6.17
C LYS A 20 -2.75 3.25 4.89
N CYS A 21 -1.63 3.97 4.97
CA CYS A 21 -0.78 4.33 3.84
C CYS A 21 0.34 3.32 3.59
N CYS A 22 0.95 2.81 4.65
CA CYS A 22 2.06 1.86 4.55
C CYS A 22 2.03 0.92 5.77
N GLY A 23 2.06 -0.39 5.52
CA GLY A 23 2.02 -1.40 6.57
C GLY A 23 3.33 -1.61 7.33
N SER A 24 4.43 -0.96 6.93
CA SER A 24 5.72 -1.10 7.63
C SER A 24 5.69 -0.37 8.97
N LYS A 25 5.67 -1.11 10.08
CA LYS A 25 5.69 -0.52 11.43
C LYS A 25 6.95 0.29 11.66
N LYS A 26 8.08 -0.14 11.09
CA LYS A 26 9.35 0.56 11.16
C LYS A 26 9.28 1.94 10.51
N TRP A 27 8.73 2.00 9.30
CA TRP A 27 8.53 3.26 8.59
C TRP A 27 7.57 4.18 9.36
N ILE A 28 6.42 3.67 9.83
CA ILE A 28 5.44 4.45 10.60
C ILE A 28 6.08 5.07 11.85
N GLN A 29 6.79 4.26 12.64
CA GLN A 29 7.45 4.73 13.86
C GLN A 29 8.51 5.81 13.58
N ALA A 30 9.26 5.66 12.48
CA ALA A 30 10.24 6.64 12.07
C ALA A 30 9.58 7.97 11.63
N MET A 31 8.48 7.92 10.88
CA MET A 31 7.70 9.09 10.50
C MET A 31 7.13 9.83 11.71
N ILE A 32 6.59 9.10 12.70
CA ILE A 32 6.07 9.69 13.94
C ILE A 32 7.18 10.42 14.71
N LYS A 33 8.40 9.84 14.74
CA LYS A 33 9.58 10.40 15.41
C LYS A 33 10.19 11.60 14.67
N ALA A 34 10.02 11.68 13.36
CA ALA A 34 10.57 12.75 12.53
C ALA A 34 9.77 14.07 12.61
N ARG A 35 8.58 14.05 13.23
CA ARG A 35 7.80 15.25 13.52
C ARG A 35 8.55 16.20 14.47
N PRO A 36 8.28 17.53 14.40
CA PRO A 36 7.35 18.18 13.47
C PRO A 36 7.96 18.43 12.08
N PHE A 37 7.12 18.37 11.07
CA PHE A 37 7.46 18.72 9.68
C PHE A 37 7.13 20.17 9.37
N LYS A 38 7.98 20.85 8.59
CA LYS A 38 7.80 22.26 8.23
C LYS A 38 6.76 22.48 7.12
N ASP A 39 6.70 21.56 6.17
CA ASP A 39 5.87 21.60 4.97
C ASP A 39 5.65 20.18 4.41
N ILE A 40 4.76 20.05 3.43
CA ILE A 40 4.46 18.76 2.78
C ILE A 40 5.69 18.19 2.05
N GLU A 41 6.52 19.05 1.45
CA GLU A 41 7.75 18.63 0.77
C GLU A 41 8.71 17.92 1.74
N SER A 42 8.85 18.44 2.97
CA SER A 42 9.67 17.80 4.00
C SER A 42 9.12 16.44 4.44
N ILE A 43 7.80 16.24 4.42
CA ILE A 43 7.19 14.93 4.70
C ILE A 43 7.63 13.93 3.63
N HIS A 44 7.50 14.28 2.35
CA HIS A 44 7.88 13.39 1.25
C HIS A 44 9.38 13.07 1.26
N CYS A 45 10.23 14.09 1.37
CA CYS A 45 11.69 13.90 1.40
C CYS A 45 12.14 13.00 2.56
N ILE A 46 11.57 13.20 3.75
CA ILE A 46 11.90 12.36 4.92
C ILE A 46 11.29 10.96 4.79
N SER A 47 10.08 10.84 4.27
CA SER A 47 9.44 9.56 3.97
C SER A 47 10.30 8.70 3.05
N ASP A 48 10.79 9.27 1.95
CA ASP A 48 11.62 8.57 0.97
C ASP A 48 12.97 8.15 1.57
N ARG A 49 13.57 9.02 2.38
CA ARG A 49 14.81 8.71 3.09
C ARG A 49 14.60 7.58 4.11
N ILE A 50 13.50 7.60 4.86
CA ILE A 50 13.17 6.56 5.84
C ILE A 50 12.94 5.24 5.10
N TRP A 51 12.13 5.25 4.05
CA TRP A 51 11.85 4.06 3.24
C TRP A 51 13.13 3.46 2.67
N SER A 52 14.06 4.28 2.18
CA SER A 52 15.37 3.81 1.70
C SER A 52 16.26 3.18 2.77
N SER A 53 15.90 3.33 4.06
CA SER A 53 16.65 2.81 5.20
C SER A 53 15.99 1.62 5.92
N VAL A 54 14.76 1.25 5.54
CA VAL A 54 14.11 0.08 6.14
C VAL A 54 14.73 -1.22 5.60
N ALA A 55 14.66 -2.28 6.39
CA ALA A 55 15.19 -3.58 5.98
C ALA A 55 14.20 -4.30 5.05
N ASN A 56 14.67 -5.35 4.38
CA ASN A 56 13.82 -6.14 3.48
C ASN A 56 12.61 -6.73 4.22
N GLU A 57 12.76 -7.12 5.49
CA GLU A 57 11.65 -7.67 6.28
C GLU A 57 10.56 -6.61 6.53
N ASP A 58 10.95 -5.35 6.71
CA ASP A 58 10.02 -4.23 6.87
C ASP A 58 9.28 -3.90 5.57
N ILE A 59 9.94 -4.11 4.41
CA ILE A 59 9.33 -3.97 3.08
C ILE A 59 8.30 -5.09 2.87
N LEU A 60 8.66 -6.33 3.21
CA LEU A 60 7.75 -7.46 3.10
C LEU A 60 6.54 -7.32 4.04
N GLU A 61 6.74 -6.81 5.27
CA GLU A 61 5.63 -6.44 6.16
C GLU A 61 4.70 -5.44 5.48
N ALA A 62 5.23 -4.39 4.83
CA ALA A 62 4.41 -3.45 4.08
C ALA A 62 3.60 -4.16 2.99
N PHE A 63 4.22 -5.09 2.26
CA PHE A 63 3.55 -5.80 1.16
C PHE A 63 2.38 -6.65 1.65
N GLU A 64 2.51 -7.33 2.79
CA GLU A 64 1.43 -8.14 3.38
C GLU A 64 0.19 -7.34 3.77
N HIS A 65 0.33 -6.02 3.97
CA HIS A 65 -0.81 -5.13 4.24
C HIS A 65 -1.59 -4.74 2.98
N HIS A 66 -1.10 -5.11 1.79
CA HIS A 66 -1.80 -4.90 0.53
C HIS A 66 -2.61 -6.12 0.10
N PRO A 67 -3.80 -5.91 -0.46
CA PRO A 67 -4.56 -6.97 -1.11
C PRO A 67 -3.91 -7.38 -2.43
N GLN A 68 -3.98 -8.68 -2.75
CA GLN A 68 -3.58 -9.19 -4.06
C GLN A 68 -4.43 -8.59 -5.18
N ILE A 69 -3.78 -8.25 -6.30
CA ILE A 69 -4.45 -7.69 -7.48
C ILE A 69 -5.38 -8.72 -8.11
N GLY A 70 -6.61 -8.32 -8.44
CA GLY A 70 -7.58 -9.17 -9.12
C GLY A 70 -8.36 -10.14 -8.21
N ASN A 71 -8.07 -10.21 -6.90
CA ASN A 71 -8.86 -10.99 -5.95
C ASN A 71 -9.93 -10.13 -5.26
N ILE A 72 -10.97 -9.76 -6.03
CA ILE A 72 -12.04 -8.82 -5.63
C ILE A 72 -12.82 -9.33 -4.40
N GLU A 73 -12.97 -10.64 -4.22
CA GLU A 73 -13.60 -11.20 -3.02
C GLU A 73 -12.72 -11.07 -1.77
N SER A 74 -11.41 -11.33 -1.89
CA SER A 74 -10.48 -11.13 -0.77
C SER A 74 -10.31 -9.67 -0.38
N LEU A 75 -10.39 -8.76 -1.36
CA LEU A 75 -10.32 -7.30 -1.21
C LEU A 75 -11.40 -6.78 -0.26
N LYS A 76 -12.62 -7.34 -0.35
CA LYS A 76 -13.76 -6.91 0.49
C LYS A 76 -13.73 -7.49 1.90
N GLN A 77 -13.17 -8.69 2.08
CA GLN A 77 -13.25 -9.41 3.37
C GLN A 77 -12.02 -9.23 4.27
N LYS A 78 -10.79 -9.18 3.74
CA LYS A 78 -9.56 -9.15 4.56
C LYS A 78 -9.05 -7.76 4.92
N PHE A 79 -9.38 -6.74 4.12
CA PHE A 79 -8.73 -5.43 4.20
C PHE A 79 -9.73 -4.28 4.38
N ALA A 80 -10.70 -4.43 5.28
CA ALA A 80 -11.78 -3.46 5.48
C ALA A 80 -11.28 -2.02 5.70
N SER A 81 -10.13 -1.82 6.37
CA SER A 81 -9.52 -0.52 6.65
C SER A 81 -8.86 0.18 5.45
N THR A 82 -8.25 -0.58 4.52
CA THR A 82 -7.61 -0.05 3.29
C THR A 82 -8.46 -0.27 2.03
N SER A 83 -9.61 -0.94 2.20
CA SER A 83 -10.54 -1.32 1.13
C SER A 83 -10.91 -0.15 0.23
N HIS A 84 -11.16 1.04 0.77
CA HIS A 84 -11.55 2.21 -0.04
C HIS A 84 -10.43 2.62 -1.02
N TRP A 85 -9.17 2.65 -0.58
CA TRP A 85 -8.03 3.02 -1.43
C TRP A 85 -7.73 1.92 -2.43
N ALA A 86 -7.60 0.67 -1.97
CA ALA A 86 -7.35 -0.48 -2.85
C ALA A 86 -8.45 -0.69 -3.90
N SER A 87 -9.73 -0.54 -3.53
CA SER A 87 -10.85 -0.61 -4.49
C SER A 87 -10.77 0.50 -5.52
N SER A 88 -10.39 1.72 -5.10
CA SER A 88 -10.25 2.86 -6.01
C SER A 88 -9.08 2.70 -6.98
N GLU A 89 -7.98 2.15 -6.51
CA GLU A 89 -6.76 1.88 -7.28
C GLU A 89 -6.97 0.75 -8.29
N GLN A 90 -7.77 -0.27 -7.95
CA GLN A 90 -8.04 -1.43 -8.81
C GLN A 90 -9.35 -1.33 -9.61
N LYS A 91 -10.01 -0.17 -9.68
CA LYS A 91 -11.28 0.00 -10.43
C LYS A 91 -11.25 -0.54 -11.86
N ALA A 92 -10.09 -0.51 -12.51
CA ALA A 92 -9.96 -0.98 -13.88
C ALA A 92 -10.11 -2.51 -14.02
N THR A 93 -9.94 -3.29 -12.95
CA THR A 93 -10.20 -4.75 -12.97
C THR A 93 -11.69 -5.05 -13.04
N GLU A 94 -12.57 -4.15 -12.60
CA GLU A 94 -14.04 -4.35 -12.69
C GLU A 94 -14.55 -4.39 -14.13
N LYS A 95 -13.81 -3.82 -15.08
CA LYS A 95 -14.18 -3.75 -16.51
C LYS A 95 -13.40 -4.73 -17.38
N ALA A 96 -12.53 -5.55 -16.79
CA ALA A 96 -11.70 -6.50 -17.52
C ALA A 96 -12.52 -7.70 -17.98
N SER A 97 -12.09 -8.36 -19.05
CA SER A 97 -12.68 -9.64 -19.47
C SER A 97 -12.28 -10.75 -18.49
N ASP A 98 -13.09 -11.81 -18.44
CA ASP A 98 -12.80 -13.00 -17.61
C ASP A 98 -11.43 -13.62 -17.95
N GLU A 99 -11.02 -13.57 -19.23
CA GLU A 99 -9.71 -14.05 -19.68
C GLU A 99 -8.56 -13.26 -19.03
N VAL A 100 -8.67 -11.92 -19.01
CA VAL A 100 -7.65 -11.05 -18.39
C VAL A 100 -7.63 -11.24 -16.88
N LEU A 101 -8.80 -11.37 -16.23
CA LEU A 101 -8.88 -11.63 -14.80
C LEU A 101 -8.27 -12.99 -14.42
N PHE A 102 -8.51 -14.03 -15.23
CA PHE A 102 -7.91 -15.35 -15.03
C PHE A 102 -6.38 -15.30 -15.21
N ALA A 103 -5.91 -14.61 -16.25
CA ALA A 103 -4.48 -14.44 -16.49
C ALA A 103 -3.79 -13.66 -15.37
N LEU A 104 -4.42 -12.58 -14.87
CA LEU A 104 -3.92 -11.82 -13.72
C LEU A 104 -3.86 -12.67 -12.45
N LYS A 105 -4.91 -13.44 -12.16
CA LYS A 105 -4.92 -14.34 -11.00
C LYS A 105 -3.77 -15.34 -11.08
N LYS A 106 -3.63 -16.01 -12.23
CA LYS A 106 -2.54 -16.96 -12.46
C LYS A 106 -1.16 -16.30 -12.34
N GLY A 107 -0.98 -15.12 -12.93
CA GLY A 107 0.27 -14.37 -12.83
C GLY A 107 0.64 -14.00 -11.38
N ASN A 108 -0.34 -13.62 -10.56
CA ASN A 108 -0.12 -13.37 -9.13
C ASN A 108 0.24 -14.65 -8.36
N GLU A 109 -0.39 -15.78 -8.67
CA GLU A 109 -0.07 -17.09 -8.08
C GLU A 109 1.36 -17.54 -8.45
N ASP A 110 1.71 -17.46 -9.74
CA ASP A 110 3.04 -17.79 -10.26
C ASP A 110 4.13 -16.88 -9.65
N TYR A 111 3.84 -15.57 -9.51
CA TYR A 111 4.73 -14.60 -8.86
C TYR A 111 4.96 -14.96 -7.39
N LEU A 112 3.88 -15.21 -6.65
CA LEU A 112 3.96 -15.58 -5.23
C LEU A 112 4.75 -16.88 -5.04
N GLN A 113 4.51 -17.89 -5.87
CA GLN A 113 5.25 -19.15 -5.80
C GLN A 113 6.74 -18.96 -6.09
N ARG A 114 7.09 -18.06 -7.02
CA ARG A 114 8.47 -17.81 -7.42
C ARG A 114 9.25 -16.95 -6.44
N PHE A 115 8.63 -15.91 -5.89
CA PHE A 115 9.31 -14.87 -5.12
C PHE A 115 9.01 -14.91 -3.61
N GLY A 116 7.94 -15.60 -3.20
CA GLY A 116 7.56 -15.73 -1.79
C GLY A 116 6.81 -14.53 -1.21
N PHE A 117 6.46 -13.53 -2.02
CA PHE A 117 5.64 -12.37 -1.64
C PHE A 117 4.72 -11.95 -2.78
N ILE A 118 3.72 -11.11 -2.48
CA ILE A 118 2.72 -10.70 -3.46
C ILE A 118 3.29 -9.72 -4.50
N PHE A 119 2.71 -9.71 -5.69
CA PHE A 119 3.01 -8.69 -6.69
C PHE A 119 2.39 -7.35 -6.30
N ILE A 120 3.19 -6.28 -6.31
CA ILE A 120 2.76 -4.91 -6.01
C ILE A 120 3.12 -3.99 -7.16
N VAL A 121 2.14 -3.18 -7.57
CA VAL A 121 2.32 -2.10 -8.55
C VAL A 121 1.39 -0.93 -8.19
N CYS A 122 1.76 0.28 -8.58
CA CYS A 122 0.84 1.42 -8.55
C CYS A 122 -0.24 1.22 -9.64
N ALA A 123 -1.43 0.77 -9.23
CA ALA A 123 -2.54 0.45 -10.12
C ALA A 123 -3.32 1.69 -10.60
N THR A 124 -3.17 2.84 -9.92
CA THR A 124 -3.84 4.08 -10.28
C THR A 124 -3.61 4.45 -11.74
N GLY A 125 -4.69 4.51 -12.50
CA GLY A 125 -4.67 4.86 -13.93
C GLY A 125 -4.22 3.74 -14.86
N LYS A 126 -3.95 2.53 -14.36
CA LYS A 126 -3.62 1.36 -15.18
C LYS A 126 -4.85 0.51 -15.46
N THR A 127 -4.93 -0.04 -16.67
CA THR A 127 -5.87 -1.09 -17.05
C THR A 127 -5.44 -2.44 -16.49
N ALA A 128 -6.37 -3.39 -16.39
CA ALA A 128 -6.05 -4.77 -16.02
C ALA A 128 -5.02 -5.40 -16.98
N GLN A 129 -5.08 -5.05 -18.27
CA GLN A 129 -4.13 -5.53 -19.29
C GLN A 129 -2.72 -4.97 -19.09
N GLU A 130 -2.56 -3.73 -18.61
CA GLU A 130 -1.26 -3.13 -18.32
C GLU A 130 -0.64 -3.64 -17.01
N MET A 131 -1.45 -4.23 -16.13
CA MET A 131 -1.00 -4.87 -14.89
C MET A 131 -0.61 -6.35 -15.08
N LEU A 132 -0.99 -6.95 -16.21
CA LEU A 132 -0.64 -8.31 -16.60
C LEU A 132 0.73 -8.36 -17.28
#